data_AF-A0A432Y4X3-F1
#
_entry.id   AF-A0A432Y4X3-F1
#
_cell.length_a   1.000
_cell.length_b   1.000
_cell.length_c   1.000
_cell.angle_alpha   90.00
_cell.angle_beta   90.00
_cell.angle_gamma   90.00
#
_symmetry.space_group_name_H-M   'P 1'
#
loop_
_entity.id
_entity.type
_entity.pdbx_description
1 polymer ?
#
loop_
_entity_poly.entity_id
_entity_poly.type
_entity_poly.pdbx_seq_one_letter_code
_entity_poly.pdbx_strand_id
1 'polypeptide(L)'
;MPTESTVYQRLQHQIAHLRQQILALRVSEEQFQDWFDAQLFKTTHSAPEHYCDELATNVRQLERSQSADQQQWLALRVEQQMLALSRAVAFFQSRQRRKP
;
A
#
# COMPACT_ATOMS: atom_id res chain seq x y z
N MET A 1 11.44 25.22 -14.11
CA MET A 1 10.16 25.18 -13.36
C MET A 1 10.18 23.91 -12.52
N PRO A 2 10.13 23.96 -11.19
CA PRO A 2 9.90 22.75 -10.40
C PRO A 2 8.47 22.30 -10.70
N THR A 3 8.32 21.14 -11.33
CA THR A 3 7.01 20.53 -11.59
C THR A 3 6.36 20.21 -10.26
N GLU A 4 5.27 20.89 -9.91
CA GLU A 4 4.43 20.50 -8.79
C GLU A 4 3.95 19.07 -9.02
N SER A 5 4.47 18.12 -8.24
CA SER A 5 4.03 16.73 -8.35
C SER A 5 2.56 16.65 -7.97
N THR A 6 1.72 16.07 -8.84
CA THR A 6 0.29 15.88 -8.53
C THR A 6 0.14 14.96 -7.31
N VAL A 7 -1.01 15.03 -6.63
CA VAL A 7 -1.28 14.12 -5.49
C VAL A 7 -1.14 12.66 -5.89
N TYR A 8 -1.57 12.30 -7.10
CA TYR A 8 -1.43 10.93 -7.64
C TYR A 8 0.03 10.53 -7.84
N GLN A 9 0.88 11.43 -8.36
CA GLN A 9 2.31 11.17 -8.47
C GLN A 9 2.95 10.94 -7.09
N ARG A 10 2.58 11.74 -6.09
CA ARG A 10 3.06 11.55 -4.71
C ARG A 10 2.63 10.20 -4.14
N LEU A 11 1.38 9.80 -4.34
CA LEU A 11 0.87 8.49 -3.92
C LEU A 11 1.63 7.35 -4.61
N GLN A 12 1.84 7.43 -5.93
CA GLN A 12 2.59 6.42 -6.68
C GLN A 12 4.05 6.30 -6.17
N HIS A 13 4.71 7.43 -5.90
CA HIS A 13 6.05 7.42 -5.31
C HIS A 13 6.08 6.77 -3.92
N GLN A 14 5.10 7.08 -3.07
CA GLN A 14 5.00 6.46 -1.74
C GLN A 14 4.74 4.95 -1.82
N ILE A 15 3.90 4.51 -2.74
CA ILE A 15 3.64 3.08 -2.98
C ILE A 15 4.91 2.37 -3.46
N ALA A 16 5.66 2.97 -4.39
CA ALA A 16 6.92 2.42 -4.86
C ALA A 16 7.96 2.30 -3.72
N HIS A 17 8.02 3.31 -2.85
CA HIS A 17 8.88 3.27 -1.66
C HIS A 17 8.46 2.17 -0.68
N LEU A 18 7.17 2.03 -0.37
CA LEU A 18 6.65 0.94 0.47
C LEU A 18 6.99 -0.43 -0.12
N ARG A 19 6.84 -0.61 -1.43
CA ARG A 19 7.23 -1.86 -2.12
C ARG A 19 8.69 -2.20 -1.88
N GLN A 20 9.60 -1.23 -2.05
CA GLN A 20 11.02 -1.46 -1.82
C GLN A 20 11.30 -1.88 -0.37
N GLN A 21 10.63 -1.24 0.60
CA GLN A 21 10.76 -1.60 2.01
C GLN A 21 10.26 -3.02 2.28
N ILE A 22 9.11 -3.40 1.71
CA ILE A 22 8.52 -4.74 1.85
C ILE A 22 9.46 -5.81 1.28
N LEU A 23 10.00 -5.59 0.08
CA LEU A 23 10.97 -6.52 -0.54
C LEU A 23 12.23 -6.67 0.33
N ALA A 24 12.71 -5.60 0.95
CA ALA A 24 13.87 -5.63 1.84
C ALA A 24 13.58 -6.40 3.16
N LEU A 25 12.33 -6.45 3.60
CA LEU A 25 11.95 -7.16 4.83
C LEU A 25 12.06 -8.69 4.70
N ARG A 26 12.02 -9.24 3.47
CA ARG A 26 12.05 -10.70 3.21
C ARG A 26 11.06 -11.49 4.06
N VAL A 27 9.88 -10.91 4.28
CA VAL A 27 8.76 -11.54 4.99
C VAL A 27 7.92 -12.35 4.02
N SER A 28 7.33 -13.45 4.47
CA SER A 28 6.37 -14.19 3.65
C SER A 28 5.02 -13.47 3.62
N GLU A 29 4.22 -13.78 2.60
CA GLU A 29 2.85 -13.26 2.47
C GLU A 29 1.99 -13.62 3.68
N GLU A 30 2.02 -14.88 4.12
CA GLU A 30 1.28 -15.38 5.29
C GLU A 30 1.51 -14.53 6.55
N GLN A 31 2.77 -14.18 6.84
CA GLN A 31 3.11 -13.34 8.00
C GLN A 31 2.58 -11.91 7.85
N PHE A 32 2.45 -11.44 6.61
CA PHE A 32 2.00 -10.11 6.28
C PHE A 32 0.46 -10.02 6.29
N GLN A 33 -0.23 -11.06 5.82
CA GLN A 33 -1.68 -11.14 5.76
C GLN A 33 -2.33 -11.02 7.16
N ASP A 34 -1.73 -11.65 8.17
CA ASP A 34 -2.19 -11.62 9.56
C ASP A 34 -2.28 -10.20 10.17
N TRP A 35 -1.63 -9.21 9.53
CA TRP A 35 -1.66 -7.80 9.94
C TRP A 35 -2.84 -7.01 9.38
N PHE A 36 -3.62 -7.58 8.46
CA PHE A 36 -4.67 -6.88 7.75
C PHE A 36 -6.05 -7.46 8.07
N ASP A 37 -7.04 -6.57 8.22
CA ASP A 37 -8.43 -6.99 8.20
C ASP A 37 -8.75 -7.62 6.84
N ALA A 38 -9.45 -8.75 6.83
CA ALA A 38 -9.77 -9.51 5.62
C ALA A 38 -10.56 -8.70 4.56
N GLN A 39 -11.19 -7.60 4.97
CA GLN A 39 -11.90 -6.70 4.07
C GLN A 39 -10.99 -5.70 3.38
N LEU A 40 -9.74 -5.51 3.83
CA LEU A 40 -8.88 -4.40 3.42
C LEU A 40 -8.08 -4.67 2.14
N PHE A 41 -7.77 -5.93 1.87
CA PHE A 41 -7.09 -6.36 0.65
C PHE A 41 -7.78 -7.60 0.07
N LYS A 42 -7.57 -7.86 -1.22
CA LYS A 42 -8.03 -9.11 -1.83
C LYS A 42 -7.23 -10.29 -1.27
N THR A 43 -7.85 -11.45 -1.15
CA THR A 43 -7.24 -12.68 -0.62
C THR A 43 -6.37 -13.43 -1.63
N THR A 44 -6.20 -12.89 -2.83
CA THR A 44 -5.50 -13.57 -3.94
C THR A 44 -4.01 -13.21 -4.02
N HIS A 45 -3.47 -12.52 -3.02
CA HIS A 45 -2.06 -12.12 -3.03
C HIS A 45 -1.18 -13.30 -2.65
N SER A 46 -0.18 -13.60 -3.49
CA SER A 46 0.81 -14.67 -3.23
C SER A 46 2.15 -14.15 -2.70
N ALA A 47 2.33 -12.83 -2.61
CA ALA A 47 3.54 -12.17 -2.15
C ALA A 47 3.21 -10.80 -1.51
N PRO A 48 3.95 -10.34 -0.49
CA PRO A 48 3.68 -9.07 0.18
C PRO A 48 3.68 -7.83 -0.74
N GLU A 49 4.49 -7.82 -1.80
CA GLU A 49 4.54 -6.70 -2.75
C GLU A 49 3.29 -6.58 -3.63
N HIS A 50 2.46 -7.63 -3.71
CA HIS A 50 1.20 -7.62 -4.45
C HIS A 50 0.14 -6.74 -3.77
N TYR A 51 0.23 -6.54 -2.45
CA TYR A 51 -0.58 -5.54 -1.75
C TYR A 51 -0.34 -4.12 -2.31
N CYS A 52 0.89 -3.82 -2.75
CA CYS A 52 1.21 -2.56 -3.42
C CYS A 52 0.65 -2.49 -4.86
N ASP A 53 0.50 -3.63 -5.56
CA ASP A 53 -0.11 -3.66 -6.90
C ASP A 53 -1.62 -3.34 -6.84
N GLU A 54 -2.31 -3.90 -5.85
CA GLU A 54 -3.72 -3.58 -5.60
C GLU A 54 -3.89 -2.09 -5.29
N LEU A 55 -3.07 -1.57 -4.37
CA LEU A 55 -3.11 -0.17 -3.99
C LEU A 55 -2.79 0.78 -5.17
N ALA A 56 -1.78 0.46 -5.98
CA ALA A 56 -1.46 1.23 -7.18
C ALA A 56 -2.59 1.19 -8.20
N THR A 57 -3.30 0.06 -8.30
CA THR A 57 -4.49 -0.08 -9.15
C THR A 57 -5.63 0.79 -8.66
N ASN A 58 -5.90 0.81 -7.34
CA ASN A 58 -6.93 1.66 -6.74
C ASN A 58 -6.62 3.16 -6.96
N VAL A 59 -5.36 3.58 -6.83
CA VAL A 59 -4.95 4.96 -7.13
C VAL A 59 -5.16 5.33 -8.61
N ARG A 60 -4.82 4.45 -9.55
CA ARG A 60 -5.09 4.68 -10.98
C ARG A 60 -6.58 4.74 -11.29
N GLN A 61 -7.39 3.94 -10.60
CA GLN A 61 -8.85 4.00 -10.74
C GLN A 61 -9.40 5.31 -10.16
N LEU A 62 -8.86 5.77 -9.03
CA LEU A 62 -9.26 7.03 -8.40
C LEU A 62 -9.00 8.22 -9.32
N GLU A 63 -7.80 8.27 -9.91
CA GLU A 63 -7.40 9.32 -10.85
C GLU A 63 -8.31 9.39 -12.09
N ARG A 64 -8.81 8.25 -12.55
CA ARG A 64 -9.62 8.14 -13.77
C ARG A 64 -11.13 8.17 -13.52
N SER A 65 -11.58 8.00 -12.29
CA SER A 65 -13.00 7.94 -11.97
C SER A 65 -13.65 9.31 -12.17
N GLN A 66 -14.84 9.30 -12.77
CA GLN A 66 -15.68 10.49 -12.95
C GLN A 66 -16.88 10.51 -12.00
N SER A 67 -17.07 9.45 -11.20
CA SER A 67 -18.17 9.32 -10.24
C SER A 67 -17.70 9.77 -8.86
N ALA A 68 -18.38 10.76 -8.28
CA ALA A 68 -18.05 11.28 -6.94
C ALA A 68 -18.10 10.19 -5.86
N ASP A 69 -19.13 9.34 -5.87
CA ASP A 69 -19.28 8.24 -4.91
C ASP A 69 -18.12 7.24 -5.03
N GLN A 70 -17.75 6.90 -6.27
CA GLN A 70 -16.63 5.99 -6.51
C GLN A 70 -15.30 6.62 -6.11
N GLN A 71 -15.09 7.91 -6.38
CA GLN A 71 -13.90 8.63 -5.94
C GLN A 71 -13.79 8.65 -4.41
N GLN A 72 -14.88 8.95 -3.71
CA GLN A 72 -14.89 8.96 -2.25
C GLN A 72 -14.58 7.58 -1.67
N TRP A 73 -15.22 6.54 -2.21
CA TRP A 73 -14.96 5.16 -1.80
C TRP A 73 -13.50 4.74 -2.07
N LEU A 74 -12.97 5.04 -3.27
CA LEU A 74 -11.58 4.75 -3.63
C LEU A 74 -10.58 5.54 -2.78
N ALA A 75 -10.86 6.81 -2.47
CA ALA A 75 -10.00 7.63 -1.63
C ALA A 75 -9.89 7.07 -0.21
N LEU A 76 -11.03 6.73 0.40
CA LEU A 76 -11.05 6.08 1.72
C LEU A 76 -10.33 4.72 1.68
N ARG A 77 -10.55 3.95 0.62
CA ARG A 77 -9.90 2.65 0.44
C ARG A 77 -8.37 2.78 0.34
N VAL A 78 -7.88 3.71 -0.47
CA VAL A 78 -6.45 4.01 -0.65
C VAL A 78 -5.84 4.45 0.67
N GLU A 79 -6.51 5.34 1.42
CA GLU A 79 -6.05 5.79 2.73
C GLU A 79 -5.88 4.62 3.72
N GLN A 80 -6.93 3.79 3.87
CA GLN A 80 -6.90 2.65 4.79
C GLN A 80 -5.79 1.66 4.42
N GLN A 81 -5.64 1.35 3.14
CA GLN A 81 -4.60 0.43 2.63
C GLN A 81 -3.19 0.99 2.86
N MET A 82 -2.97 2.30 2.59
CA MET A 82 -1.69 2.98 2.85
C MET A 82 -1.33 2.96 4.34
N LEU A 83 -2.29 3.26 5.22
CA LEU A 83 -2.08 3.25 6.66
C LEU A 83 -1.74 1.86 7.17
N ALA A 84 -2.46 0.83 6.73
CA ALA A 84 -2.18 -0.55 7.13
C ALA A 84 -0.80 -1.01 6.65
N LEU A 85 -0.45 -0.77 5.39
CA LEU A 85 0.86 -1.15 4.85
C LEU A 85 2.00 -0.44 5.57
N SER A 86 1.88 0.86 5.82
CA SER A 86 2.92 1.61 6.53
C SER A 86 3.13 1.10 7.97
N ARG A 87 2.05 0.75 8.68
CA ARG A 87 2.12 0.15 10.02
C ARG A 87 2.77 -1.23 10.01
N ALA A 88 2.35 -2.10 9.09
CA ALA A 88 2.94 -3.43 8.94
C ALA A 88 4.45 -3.32 8.66
N VAL A 89 4.84 -2.49 7.68
CA VAL A 89 6.26 -2.25 7.36
C VAL A 89 7.04 -1.75 8.58
N ALA A 90 6.53 -0.73 9.28
CA ALA A 90 7.18 -0.19 10.47
C ALA A 90 7.38 -1.26 11.57
N PHE A 91 6.37 -2.10 11.79
CA PHE A 91 6.47 -3.21 12.74
C PHE A 91 7.58 -4.19 12.35
N PHE A 92 7.58 -4.69 11.11
CA PHE A 92 8.59 -5.65 10.66
C PHE A 92 10.00 -5.06 10.63
N GLN A 93 10.16 -3.78 10.26
CA GLN A 93 11.43 -3.07 10.36
C GLN A 93 11.93 -2.99 11.80
N SER A 94 11.04 -2.67 12.76
CA SER A 94 11.41 -2.64 14.18
C SER A 94 11.82 -4.02 14.70
N ARG A 95 11.17 -5.09 14.22
CA ARG A 95 11.47 -6.47 14.58
C ARG A 95 12.82 -6.93 14.02
N GLN A 96 13.17 -6.55 12.79
CA GLN A 96 14.49 -6.83 12.22
C GLN A 96 15.61 -6.15 13.00
N ARG A 97 15.43 -4.88 13.43
CA ARG A 97 16.42 -4.14 14.23
C ARG A 97 16.68 -4.74 15.62
N ARG A 98 15.75 -5.56 16.13
CA ARG A 98 15.85 -6.21 17.44
C ARG A 98 16.44 -7.63 17.38
N LYS A 99 16.70 -8.16 16.17
CA LYS A 99 17.44 -9.42 16.03
C LYS A 99 18.95 -9.11 16.18
N PRO A 100 19.64 -9.71 17.17
CA PRO A 100 21.08 -9.52 17.38
C PRO A 100 21.91 -10.09 16.23
#